data_AF-A0A7C5VRZ9-F1
#
_entry.id   AF-A0A7C5VRZ9-F1
#
_cell.length_a   1.000
_cell.length_b   1.000
_cell.length_c   1.000
_cell.angle_alpha   90.00
_cell.angle_beta   90.00
_cell.angle_gamma   90.00
#
_symmetry.space_group_name_H-M   'P 1'
#
loop_
_entity.id
_entity.type
_entity.pdbx_description
1 polymer ?
#
loop_
_entity_poly.entity_id
_entity_poly.type
_entity_poly.pdbx_seq_one_letter_code
_entity_poly.pdbx_strand_id
1 'polypeptide(L)'
;MSRDQQIGVLLLVGCVAGIILYGWLVLFSQWAIFVLQLTAFAGVAVILGVLAWIGYTLATTPPPKPLEEIEKELAKEAGESKPEEK
;
A
#
# COMPACT_ATOMS: atom_id res chain seq x y z
N MET A 1 -24.14 -11.72 20.73
CA MET A 1 -23.68 -11.21 19.42
C MET A 1 -22.57 -12.12 18.92
N SER A 2 -22.53 -12.42 17.62
CA SER A 2 -21.41 -13.19 17.04
C SER A 2 -20.12 -12.40 17.18
N ARG A 3 -18.97 -13.09 17.29
CA ARG A 3 -17.65 -12.45 17.39
C ARG A 3 -17.39 -11.49 16.24
N ASP A 4 -17.84 -11.85 15.04
CA ASP A 4 -17.73 -11.04 13.83
C ASP A 4 -18.57 -9.75 13.91
N GLN A 5 -19.76 -9.83 14.51
CA GLN A 5 -20.61 -8.65 14.72
C GLN A 5 -20.01 -7.70 15.76
N GLN A 6 -19.34 -8.21 16.80
CA GLN A 6 -18.65 -7.37 17.79
C GLN A 6 -17.47 -6.61 17.16
N ILE A 7 -16.68 -7.27 16.31
CA ILE A 7 -15.58 -6.63 15.58
C ILE A 7 -16.12 -5.56 14.63
N GLY A 8 -17.20 -5.87 13.90
CA GLY A 8 -17.87 -4.90 13.03
C GLY A 8 -18.38 -3.67 13.78
N VAL A 9 -19.01 -3.86 14.94
CA VAL A 9 -19.49 -2.75 15.78
C VAL A 9 -18.33 -1.95 16.36
N LEU A 10 -17.26 -2.61 16.82
CA LEU A 10 -16.07 -1.93 17.34
C LEU A 10 -15.41 -1.06 16.26
N LEU A 11 -15.27 -1.58 15.04
CA LEU A 11 -14.73 -0.84 13.91
C LEU A 11 -15.62 0.37 13.58
N LEU A 12 -16.94 0.16 13.50
CA LEU A 12 -17.90 1.22 13.20
C LEU A 12 -17.85 2.33 14.25
N VAL A 13 -17.87 1.98 15.53
CA VAL A 13 -17.77 2.97 16.62
C VAL A 13 -16.43 3.69 16.59
N GLY A 14 -15.33 2.98 16.33
CA GLY A 14 -14.00 3.59 16.19
C GLY A 14 -13.95 4.61 15.05
N CYS A 15 -14.48 4.28 13.88
CA CYS A 15 -14.54 5.19 12.74
C CYS A 15 -15.45 6.40 13.03
N VAL A 16 -16.64 6.18 13.58
CA VAL A 16 -17.57 7.26 13.93
C VAL A 16 -16.96 8.20 14.97
N ALA A 17 -16.32 7.65 16.01
CA ALA A 17 -15.62 8.44 17.01
C ALA A 17 -14.45 9.24 16.40
N GLY A 18 -13.69 8.63 15.50
CA GLY A 18 -12.62 9.29 14.76
C GLY A 18 -13.13 10.47 13.92
N ILE A 19 -14.25 10.31 13.21
CA ILE A 19 -14.87 11.39 12.42
C ILE A 19 -15.33 12.53 13.33
N ILE A 20 -15.97 12.22 14.45
CA ILE A 20 -16.44 13.23 15.40
C ILE A 20 -15.25 13.99 16.00
N LEU A 21 -14.20 13.29 16.43
CA LEU A 21 -12.99 13.91 16.98
C LEU A 21 -12.27 14.79 15.95
N TYR A 22 -12.07 14.28 14.73
CA TYR A 22 -11.41 15.05 13.67
C TYR A 22 -12.24 16.27 13.26
N GLY A 23 -13.55 16.09 13.07
CA GLY A 23 -14.47 17.18 12.76
C GLY A 23 -14.49 18.25 13.85
N TRP A 24 -14.49 17.86 15.12
CA TRP A 24 -14.38 18.80 16.24
C TRP A 24 -13.07 19.58 16.22
N LEU A 25 -11.94 18.88 15.99
CA LEU A 25 -10.61 19.50 15.94
C LEU A 25 -10.46 20.48 14.77
N VAL A 26 -11.13 20.22 13.64
CA VAL A 26 -11.07 21.09 12.46
C VAL A 26 -12.06 22.25 12.54
N LEU A 27 -13.25 22.06 13.10
CA LEU A 27 -14.31 23.09 13.07
C LEU A 27 -14.28 24.04 14.28
N PHE A 28 -13.89 23.57 15.46
CA PHE A 28 -13.99 24.35 16.70
C PHE A 28 -12.64 24.70 17.34
N SER A 29 -11.53 24.15 16.85
CA SER A 29 -10.20 24.40 17.42
C SER A 29 -9.46 25.54 16.71
N GLN A 30 -8.73 26.35 17.48
CA GLN A 30 -7.77 27.32 16.94
C GLN A 30 -6.64 26.65 16.13
N TRP A 31 -6.44 25.34 16.31
CA TRP A 31 -5.45 24.53 15.61
C TRP A 31 -5.95 23.99 14.26
N ALA A 32 -7.17 24.35 13.83
CA ALA A 32 -7.79 23.87 12.59
C ALA A 32 -6.85 23.96 11.38
N ILE A 33 -6.20 25.11 11.19
CA ILE A 33 -5.27 25.32 10.06
C ILE A 33 -4.07 24.37 10.15
N PHE A 34 -3.50 24.19 11.33
CA PHE A 34 -2.38 23.27 11.54
C PHE A 34 -2.77 21.81 11.28
N VAL A 35 -3.94 21.39 11.77
CA VAL A 35 -4.48 20.04 11.56
C VAL A 35 -4.75 19.79 10.06
N LEU A 36 -5.36 20.75 9.37
CA LEU A 36 -5.60 20.67 7.92
C LEU A 36 -4.29 20.59 7.14
N GLN A 37 -3.30 21.43 7.45
CA GLN A 37 -1.98 21.40 6.84
C GLN A 37 -1.31 20.03 7.03
N LEU A 38 -1.38 19.47 8.25
CA LEU A 38 -0.82 18.16 8.55
C LEU A 38 -1.51 17.06 7.73
N THR A 39 -2.84 17.08 7.63
CA THR A 39 -3.57 16.07 6.83
C THR A 39 -3.31 16.20 5.33
N ALA A 40 -3.25 17.43 4.81
CA ALA A 40 -2.90 17.68 3.42
C ALA A 40 -1.46 17.24 3.11
N PHE A 41 -0.51 17.57 3.99
CA PHE A 41 0.86 17.11 3.90
C PHE A 41 0.94 15.58 3.95
N ALA A 42 0.24 14.92 4.88
CA ALA A 42 0.21 13.47 4.97
C ALA A 42 -0.32 12.83 3.67
N GLY A 43 -1.39 13.36 3.08
CA GLY A 43 -1.90 12.90 1.80
C GLY A 43 -0.87 13.02 0.67
N VAL A 44 -0.20 14.18 0.57
CA VAL A 44 0.87 14.39 -0.43
C VAL A 44 2.08 13.50 -0.16
N ALA A 45 2.48 13.33 1.10
CA ALA A 45 3.61 12.51 1.51
C ALA A 45 3.38 11.03 1.19
N VAL A 46 2.15 10.52 1.29
CA VAL A 46 1.81 9.15 0.85
C VAL A 46 2.03 9.01 -0.65
N ILE A 47 1.53 9.95 -1.46
CA ILE A 47 1.68 9.90 -2.93
C ILE A 47 3.16 9.99 -3.31
N LEU A 48 3.88 10.98 -2.77
CA LEU A 48 5.31 11.14 -3.02
C LEU A 48 6.13 9.96 -2.48
N GLY A 49 5.72 9.37 -1.36
CA GLY A 49 6.36 8.17 -0.80
C GLY A 49 6.26 6.98 -1.74
N VAL A 50 5.08 6.75 -2.34
CA VAL A 50 4.90 5.71 -3.36
C VAL A 50 5.75 6.02 -4.60
N LEU A 51 5.75 7.25 -5.10
CA LEU A 51 6.56 7.64 -6.25
C LEU A 51 8.07 7.51 -5.98
N ALA A 52 8.51 7.90 -4.79
CA ALA A 52 9.89 7.75 -4.35
C ALA A 52 10.29 6.28 -4.24
N TRP A 53 9.39 5.43 -3.73
CA TRP A 53 9.63 3.98 -3.69
C TRP A 53 9.76 3.39 -5.10
N ILE A 54 8.89 3.77 -6.03
CA ILE A 54 8.99 3.35 -7.44
C ILE A 54 10.31 3.82 -8.04
N GLY A 55 10.65 5.11 -7.88
CA GLY A 55 11.93 5.66 -8.34
C GLY A 55 13.14 4.95 -7.73
N TYR A 56 13.06 4.60 -6.44
CA TYR A 56 14.08 3.81 -5.76
C TYR A 56 14.21 2.42 -6.37
N THR A 57 13.10 1.71 -6.61
CA THR A 57 13.16 0.40 -7.28
C THR A 57 13.76 0.51 -8.68
N LEU A 58 13.35 1.48 -9.52
CA LEU A 58 13.93 1.67 -10.85
C LEU A 58 15.43 2.02 -10.82
N ALA A 59 15.87 2.82 -9.86
CA ALA A 59 17.27 3.20 -9.71
C ALA A 59 18.15 2.06 -9.19
N THR A 60 17.57 1.13 -8.43
CA THR A 60 18.30 0.04 -7.76
C THR A 60 18.12 -1.31 -8.44
N THR A 61 17.13 -1.46 -9.33
CA THR A 61 17.03 -2.63 -10.20
C THR A 61 17.93 -2.43 -11.41
N PRO A 62 18.94 -3.28 -11.62
CA PRO A 62 19.66 -3.31 -12.89
C PRO A 62 18.63 -3.54 -14.02
N PRO A 63 18.84 -2.92 -15.20
CA PRO A 63 17.90 -2.98 -16.30
C PRO A 63 17.49 -4.44 -16.51
N PRO A 64 16.17 -4.71 -16.60
CA PRO A 64 15.67 -6.07 -16.72
C PRO A 64 16.44 -6.75 -17.84
N LYS A 65 17.04 -7.92 -17.52
CA LYS A 65 17.81 -8.70 -18.50
C LYS A 65 16.98 -8.81 -19.79
N PRO A 66 17.60 -8.73 -20.98
CA PRO A 66 16.88 -8.85 -22.25
C PRO A 66 15.93 -10.05 -22.19
N LEU A 67 14.67 -9.84 -22.60
CA LEU A 67 13.60 -10.84 -22.50
C LEU A 67 14.01 -12.21 -23.08
N GLU A 68 14.91 -12.23 -24.07
CA GLU A 68 15.46 -13.44 -24.70
C GLU A 68 16.23 -14.37 -23.73
N GLU A 69 16.90 -13.85 -22.70
CA GLU A 69 17.60 -14.68 -21.71
C GLU A 69 16.62 -15.29 -20.70
N ILE A 70 15.58 -14.55 -20.34
CA ILE A 70 14.52 -15.01 -19.42
C ILE A 70 13.67 -16.10 -20.10
N GLU A 71 13.35 -15.94 -21.38
CA GLU A 71 12.66 -16.99 -22.16
C GLU A 71 13.52 -18.25 -22.32
N LYS A 72 14.84 -18.11 -22.53
CA LYS A 72 15.75 -19.26 -22.64
C LYS A 72 15.93 -19.99 -21.31
N GLU A 73 16.04 -19.28 -20.18
CA GLU A 73 16.11 -19.91 -18.85
C GLU A 73 14.79 -20.59 -18.48
N LEU A 74 13.63 -19.96 -18.74
CA LEU A 74 12.32 -20.55 -18.49
C LEU A 74 12.04 -21.77 -19.40
N ALA A 75 12.44 -21.72 -20.66
CA ALA A 75 12.36 -22.85 -21.59
C ALA A 75 13.29 -24.00 -21.18
N LYS A 76 14.43 -23.70 -20.57
CA LYS A 76 15.38 -24.69 -20.06
C LYS A 76 14.86 -25.36 -18.77
N GLU A 77 14.31 -24.60 -17.83
CA GLU A 77 13.65 -25.15 -16.62
C GLU A 77 12.39 -25.96 -16.97
N ALA A 78 11.60 -25.52 -17.96
CA ALA A 78 10.44 -26.27 -18.45
C ALA A 78 10.82 -27.53 -19.26
N GLY A 79 11.99 -27.55 -19.90
CA GLY A 79 12.52 -28.71 -20.62
C GLY A 79 13.15 -29.75 -19.70
N GLU A 80 13.82 -29.33 -18.63
CA GLU A 80 14.44 -30.21 -17.62
C GLU A 80 13.42 -30.89 -16.69
N SER A 81 12.17 -30.41 -16.63
CA SER A 81 11.07 -31.01 -15.86
C SER A 81 10.29 -32.10 -16.61
N LYS A 82 10.69 -32.45 -17.84
CA LYS A 82 10.19 -33.64 -18.57
C LYS A 82 11.33 -34.61 -18.95
N PRO A 83 11.78 -35.43 -17.99
CA PRO A 83 12.10 -36.81 -18.30
C PRO A 83 11.40 -37.77 -17.34
N GLU A 84 10.60 -38.67 -17.93
CA GLU A 84 10.27 -40.03 -17.44
C GLU A 84 9.44 -40.11 -16.13
N GLU A 85 8.42 -40.95 -15.96
CA GLU A 85 8.06 -42.29 -16.44
C GLU A 85 6.50 -42.41 -16.32
N LYS A 86 5.80 -42.99 -17.31
CA LYS A 86 5.35 -44.40 -17.38
C LYS A 86 4.43 -44.84 -16.24
#